data_AF-A0A822HB68-F1
#
_entry.id   AF-A0A822HB68-F1
#
_cell.length_a   1.000
_cell.length_b   1.000
_cell.length_c   1.000
_cell.angle_alpha   90.00
_cell.angle_beta   90.00
_cell.angle_gamma   90.00
#
_symmetry.space_group_name_H-M   'P 1'
#
loop_
_entity.id
_entity.type
_entity.pdbx_description
1 polymer ?
#
loop_
_entity_poly.entity_id
_entity_poly.type
_entity_poly.pdbx_seq_one_letter_code
_entity_poly.pdbx_strand_id
1 'polypeptide(L)'
;IIRAEIGNHYLTEQHQHAVLNVARQMLSKFNNTQMDIDLPRTTTAGTLNSAVGQLEELYEMLNILVGGIETLTSDEQRLTNESLQIQTTLPTLTEDLSKVKLSNEESNALLEGIKYNQAVLNQDLVSLQEKTNDLQCVSYDGTLSTLNGGS
;
A
#
# COMPACT_ATOMS: atom_id res chain seq x y z
N ILE A 1 -7.46 21.44 4.65
CA ILE A 1 -7.56 22.67 3.82
C ILE A 1 -7.62 22.29 2.33
N ILE A 2 -6.63 21.56 1.79
CA ILE A 2 -6.60 21.14 0.37
C ILE A 2 -7.81 20.25 -0.06
N ARG A 3 -8.34 19.37 0.82
CA ARG A 3 -9.55 18.57 0.51
C ARG A 3 -10.85 19.38 0.38
N ALA A 4 -10.92 20.58 0.96
CA ALA A 4 -12.14 21.40 0.93
C ALA A 4 -12.21 22.28 -0.33
N GLU A 5 -11.07 22.64 -0.93
CA GLU A 5 -11.02 23.49 -2.12
C GLU A 5 -11.21 22.70 -3.43
N ILE A 6 -10.84 21.42 -3.47
CA ILE A 6 -11.05 20.58 -4.66
C ILE A 6 -12.53 20.26 -4.90
N GLY A 7 -13.34 20.19 -3.83
CA GLY A 7 -14.79 19.96 -3.92
C GLY A 7 -15.60 21.13 -4.50
N ASN A 8 -15.01 22.33 -4.59
CA ASN A 8 -15.67 23.52 -5.12
C ASN A 8 -15.43 23.74 -6.63
N HIS A 9 -14.67 22.86 -7.30
CA HIS A 9 -14.32 23.01 -8.73
C HIS A 9 -14.88 21.89 -9.63
N TYR A 10 -15.55 20.89 -9.06
CA TYR A 10 -16.26 19.87 -9.82
C TYR A 10 -17.76 19.98 -9.57
N LEU A 11 -18.56 19.71 -10.61
CA LEU A 11 -20.00 19.50 -10.46
C LEU A 11 -20.23 18.51 -9.32
N THR A 12 -20.84 18.97 -8.22
CA THR A 12 -21.22 18.12 -7.08
C THR A 12 -21.94 16.85 -7.57
N GLU A 13 -21.87 15.74 -6.82
CA GLU A 13 -22.56 14.50 -7.19
C GLU A 13 -24.05 14.72 -7.49
N GLN A 14 -24.70 15.64 -6.77
CA GLN A 14 -26.09 16.03 -7.03
C GLN A 14 -26.27 16.66 -8.42
N HIS A 15 -25.32 17.48 -8.87
CA HIS A 15 -25.35 18.04 -10.22
C HIS A 15 -25.08 17.00 -11.29
N GLN A 16 -24.14 16.07 -11.06
CA GLN A 16 -23.88 14.96 -11.99
C GLN A 16 -25.12 14.08 -12.14
N HIS A 17 -25.77 13.73 -11.02
CA HIS A 17 -27.04 12.99 -11.03
C HIS A 17 -28.17 13.74 -11.74
N ALA A 18 -28.28 15.06 -11.54
CA ALA A 18 -29.28 15.88 -12.20
C ALA A 18 -29.07 15.93 -13.71
N VAL A 19 -27.84 16.16 -14.18
CA VAL A 19 -27.48 16.15 -15.61
C VAL A 19 -27.77 14.79 -16.23
N LEU A 20 -27.40 13.72 -15.54
CA LEU A 20 -27.55 12.35 -16.02
C LEU A 20 -29.03 11.92 -16.08
N ASN A 21 -29.85 12.35 -15.12
CA ASN A 21 -31.31 12.13 -15.16
C ASN A 21 -31.97 12.92 -16.29
N VAL A 22 -31.57 14.17 -16.52
CA VAL A 22 -32.08 14.99 -17.62
C VAL A 22 -31.68 14.40 -18.98
N ALA A 23 -30.43 13.97 -19.13
CA ALA A 23 -29.96 13.29 -20.33
C ALA A 23 -30.73 11.99 -20.59
N ARG A 24 -30.85 11.10 -19.60
CA ARG A 24 -31.65 9.86 -19.70
C ARG A 24 -33.10 10.13 -20.05
N GLN A 25 -33.70 11.19 -19.48
CA GLN A 25 -35.08 11.56 -19.78
C GLN A 25 -35.23 12.03 -21.23
N MET A 26 -34.30 12.83 -21.75
CA MET A 26 -34.30 13.24 -23.17
C MET A 26 -34.10 12.04 -24.11
N LEU A 27 -33.18 11.14 -23.79
CA LEU A 27 -32.95 9.88 -24.50
C LEU A 27 -34.20 9.00 -24.55
N SER A 28 -34.89 8.82 -23.41
CA SER A 28 -36.11 8.00 -23.34
C SER A 28 -37.28 8.58 -24.14
N LYS A 29 -37.39 9.92 -24.20
CA LYS A 29 -38.42 10.60 -24.97
C LYS A 29 -38.21 10.44 -26.46
N PHE A 30 -36.96 10.48 -26.93
CA PHE A 30 -36.62 10.30 -28.35
C PHE A 30 -37.03 8.92 -28.88
N ASN A 31 -36.72 7.85 -28.14
CA ASN A 31 -37.09 6.47 -28.50
C ASN A 31 -38.60 6.25 -28.61
N ASN A 32 -39.42 7.01 -27.87
CA ASN A 32 -40.89 6.91 -27.93
C ASN A 32 -41.52 7.72 -29.06
N THR A 33 -40.84 8.74 -29.60
CA THR A 33 -41.33 9.56 -30.73
C THR A 33 -41.04 8.97 -32.11
N GLN A 34 -40.17 7.96 -32.21
CA GLN A 34 -39.80 7.36 -33.50
C GLN A 34 -40.86 6.41 -34.08
N MET A 35 -41.92 6.07 -33.33
CA MET A 35 -42.95 5.11 -33.76
C MET A 35 -44.25 5.73 -34.30
N ASP A 36 -44.40 7.07 -34.28
CA ASP A 36 -45.69 7.71 -34.67
C ASP A 36 -45.48 9.05 -35.40
N ILE A 37 -44.94 8.99 -36.63
CA ILE A 37 -44.94 10.13 -37.55
C ILE A 37 -45.60 9.70 -38.87
N ASP A 38 -46.92 9.57 -38.86
CA ASP A 38 -47.74 9.78 -40.05
C ASP A 38 -47.96 11.30 -40.20
N LEU A 39 -47.07 11.98 -40.93
CA LEU A 39 -47.19 13.41 -41.23
C LEU A 39 -47.21 13.65 -42.75
N PRO A 40 -48.17 14.45 -43.30
CA PRO A 40 -48.32 14.62 -44.74
C PRO A 40 -47.10 15.31 -45.34
N ARG A 41 -46.51 14.69 -46.37
CA ARG A 41 -45.42 15.26 -47.19
C ARG A 41 -45.89 16.55 -47.87
N THR A 42 -45.50 17.69 -47.32
CA THR A 42 -45.39 18.95 -48.07
C THR A 42 -43.94 19.42 -48.09
N THR A 43 -43.50 19.80 -49.28
CA THR A 43 -42.14 20.11 -49.73
C THR A 43 -41.43 21.20 -48.90
N THR A 44 -40.53 20.80 -48.00
CA THR A 44 -39.41 21.64 -47.49
C THR A 44 -38.22 20.74 -47.08
N ALA A 45 -37.67 19.99 -48.04
CA ALA A 45 -36.72 18.90 -47.79
C ALA A 45 -35.28 19.32 -47.42
N GLY A 46 -34.93 20.61 -47.51
CA GLY A 46 -33.55 21.07 -47.26
C GLY A 46 -33.22 21.35 -45.79
N THR A 47 -34.17 21.91 -45.04
CA THR A 47 -33.92 22.41 -43.67
C THR A 47 -34.23 21.36 -42.60
N LEU A 48 -35.18 20.46 -42.86
CA LEU A 48 -35.57 19.40 -41.93
C LEU A 48 -34.44 18.37 -41.73
N ASN A 49 -33.76 17.99 -42.81
CA ASN A 49 -32.65 17.02 -42.76
C ASN A 49 -31.44 17.56 -41.98
N SER A 50 -31.18 18.88 -42.02
CA SER A 50 -30.10 19.50 -41.25
C SER A 50 -30.39 19.54 -39.76
N ALA A 51 -31.64 19.78 -39.36
CA ALA A 51 -32.03 19.80 -37.95
C ALA A 51 -32.06 18.40 -37.33
N VAL A 52 -32.48 17.39 -38.10
CA VAL A 52 -32.44 15.97 -37.67
C VAL A 52 -31.00 15.49 -37.50
N GLY A 53 -30.09 15.80 -38.43
CA GLY A 53 -28.67 15.44 -38.31
C GLY A 53 -27.97 16.10 -37.12
N GLN A 54 -28.25 17.38 -36.84
CA GLN A 54 -27.73 18.06 -35.65
C GLN A 54 -28.26 17.46 -34.34
N LEU A 55 -29.50 16.94 -34.35
CA LEU A 55 -30.09 16.28 -33.19
C LEU A 55 -29.47 14.90 -32.94
N GLU A 56 -29.15 14.16 -34.00
CA GLU A 56 -28.42 12.88 -33.92
C GLU A 56 -26.99 13.08 -33.39
N GLU A 57 -26.26 14.09 -33.88
CA GLU A 57 -24.92 14.44 -33.36
C GLU A 57 -24.97 14.82 -31.87
N LEU A 58 -25.98 15.59 -31.46
CA LEU A 58 -26.16 15.99 -30.07
C LEU A 58 -26.51 14.78 -29.18
N TYR A 59 -27.28 13.84 -29.71
CA TYR A 59 -27.61 12.58 -29.04
C TYR A 59 -26.37 11.69 -28.85
N GLU A 60 -25.54 11.53 -29.87
CA GLU A 60 -24.28 10.78 -29.77
C GLU A 60 -23.33 11.43 -28.75
N MET A 61 -23.22 12.76 -28.78
CA MET A 61 -22.40 13.50 -27.82
C MET A 61 -22.89 13.33 -26.38
N LEU A 62 -24.21 13.34 -26.15
CA LEU A 62 -24.80 13.07 -24.84
C LEU A 62 -24.53 11.63 -24.37
N ASN A 63 -24.62 10.64 -25.26
CA ASN A 63 -24.30 9.25 -24.90
C ASN A 63 -22.84 9.08 -24.51
N ILE A 64 -21.93 9.67 -25.27
CA ILE A 64 -20.49 9.66 -24.93
C ILE A 64 -20.26 10.33 -23.58
N LEU A 65 -20.91 11.48 -23.32
CA LEU A 65 -20.77 12.19 -22.06
C LEU A 65 -21.31 11.38 -20.88
N VAL A 66 -22.49 10.76 -21.02
CA VAL A 66 -23.08 9.91 -19.97
C VAL A 66 -22.18 8.71 -19.68
N GLY A 67 -21.69 8.02 -20.71
CA GLY A 67 -20.76 6.90 -20.51
C GLY A 67 -19.44 7.33 -19.86
N GLY A 68 -18.95 8.52 -20.21
CA GLY A 68 -17.78 9.12 -19.56
C GLY A 68 -18.01 9.40 -18.08
N ILE A 69 -19.17 9.97 -17.71
CA ILE A 69 -19.54 10.21 -16.31
C ILE A 69 -19.64 8.90 -15.54
N GLU A 70 -20.33 7.89 -16.08
CA GLU A 70 -20.48 6.58 -15.42
C GLU A 70 -19.12 5.91 -15.17
N THR A 71 -18.19 6.02 -16.14
CA THR A 71 -16.82 5.52 -15.99
C THR A 71 -16.07 6.26 -14.87
N LEU A 72 -16.15 7.59 -14.84
CA LEU A 72 -15.50 8.41 -13.82
C LEU A 72 -16.06 8.12 -12.42
N THR A 73 -17.37 7.97 -12.28
CA THR A 73 -18.00 7.60 -11.00
C THR A 73 -17.55 6.22 -10.53
N SER A 74 -17.46 5.25 -11.44
CA SER A 74 -16.94 3.92 -11.10
C SER A 74 -15.48 3.97 -10.64
N ASP A 75 -14.64 4.76 -11.30
CA ASP A 75 -13.25 4.93 -10.91
C ASP A 75 -13.10 5.67 -9.57
N GLU A 76 -13.92 6.69 -9.30
CA GLU A 76 -13.94 7.38 -8.01
C GLU A 76 -14.26 6.43 -6.86
N GLN A 77 -15.27 5.57 -7.04
CA GLN A 77 -15.65 4.58 -6.03
C GLN A 77 -14.52 3.55 -5.82
N ARG A 78 -13.90 3.08 -6.91
CA ARG A 78 -12.76 2.15 -6.84
C ARG A 78 -11.58 2.77 -6.09
N LEU A 79 -11.18 3.99 -6.44
CA LEU A 79 -10.07 4.71 -5.80
C LEU A 79 -10.37 4.98 -4.32
N THR A 80 -11.62 5.26 -3.97
CA THR A 80 -12.05 5.43 -2.58
C THR A 80 -11.88 4.14 -1.78
N ASN A 81 -12.28 3.01 -2.34
CA ASN A 81 -12.11 1.70 -1.71
C ASN A 81 -10.62 1.33 -1.54
N GLU A 82 -9.81 1.53 -2.59
CA GLU A 82 -8.36 1.31 -2.54
C GLU A 82 -7.71 2.21 -1.46
N SER A 83 -8.12 3.48 -1.37
CA SER A 83 -7.63 4.43 -0.37
C SER A 83 -7.97 3.96 1.06
N LEU A 84 -9.19 3.47 1.29
CA LEU A 84 -9.60 2.94 2.59
C LEU A 84 -8.80 1.68 2.96
N GLN A 85 -8.56 0.79 2.00
CA GLN A 85 -7.75 -0.41 2.22
C GLN A 85 -6.30 -0.06 2.59
N ILE A 86 -5.71 0.93 1.92
CA ILE A 86 -4.37 1.42 2.28
C ILE A 86 -4.39 2.03 3.69
N GLN A 87 -5.39 2.85 4.02
CA GLN A 87 -5.50 3.51 5.32
C GLN A 87 -5.63 2.51 6.47
N THR A 88 -6.27 1.35 6.23
CA THR A 88 -6.42 0.29 7.24
C THR A 88 -5.20 -0.63 7.33
N THR A 89 -4.49 -0.85 6.23
CA THR A 89 -3.34 -1.77 6.19
C THR A 89 -2.04 -1.11 6.67
N LEU A 90 -1.84 0.18 6.39
CA LEU A 90 -0.62 0.91 6.71
C LEU A 90 -0.30 0.95 8.23
N PRO A 91 -1.27 1.17 9.14
CA PRO A 91 -1.00 1.16 10.58
C PRO A 91 -0.53 -0.21 11.06
N THR A 92 -1.16 -1.29 10.61
CA THR A 92 -0.78 -2.67 10.96
C THR A 92 0.64 -2.98 10.53
N LEU A 93 1.00 -2.63 9.28
CA LEU A 93 2.37 -2.80 8.78
C LEU A 93 3.38 -1.99 9.60
N THR A 94 3.01 -0.78 10.02
CA THR A 94 3.88 0.08 10.84
C THR A 94 4.10 -0.50 12.24
N GLU A 95 3.06 -1.10 12.82
CA GLU A 95 3.13 -1.79 14.11
C GLU A 95 4.02 -3.03 14.02
N ASP A 96 3.80 -3.87 13.00
CA ASP A 96 4.59 -5.08 12.78
C ASP A 96 6.07 -4.77 12.54
N LEU A 97 6.36 -3.73 11.76
CA LEU A 97 7.74 -3.28 11.54
C LEU A 97 8.40 -2.84 12.85
N SER A 98 7.64 -2.16 13.73
CA SER A 98 8.12 -1.69 15.03
C SER A 98 8.43 -2.88 15.96
N LYS A 99 7.60 -3.93 15.96
CA LYS A 99 7.84 -5.17 16.71
C LYS A 99 9.09 -5.89 16.23
N VAL A 100 9.26 -6.02 14.91
CA VAL A 100 10.45 -6.65 14.31
C VAL A 100 11.72 -5.86 14.66
N LYS A 101 11.66 -4.53 14.60
CA LYS A 101 12.78 -3.67 14.99
C LYS A 101 13.18 -3.89 16.45
N LEU A 102 12.22 -3.89 17.36
CA LEU A 102 12.47 -4.14 18.79
C LEU A 102 13.10 -5.52 19.02
N SER A 103 12.52 -6.56 18.40
CA SER A 103 13.05 -7.93 18.50
C SER A 103 14.48 -8.05 17.98
N ASN A 104 14.82 -7.31 16.92
CA ASN A 104 16.17 -7.27 16.38
C ASN A 104 17.15 -6.54 17.32
N GLU A 105 16.72 -5.43 17.94
CA GLU A 105 17.52 -4.70 18.93
C GLU A 105 17.80 -5.57 20.16
N GLU A 106 16.79 -6.28 20.68
CA GLU A 106 16.93 -7.23 21.79
C GLU A 106 17.86 -8.39 21.44
N SER A 107 17.72 -8.97 20.24
CA SER A 107 18.57 -10.06 19.76
C SER A 107 20.03 -9.63 19.63
N ASN A 108 20.28 -8.41 19.16
CA ASN A 108 21.63 -7.85 19.08
C ASN A 108 22.22 -7.60 20.47
N ALA A 109 21.45 -7.07 21.41
CA ALA A 109 21.90 -6.89 22.79
C ALA A 109 22.25 -8.23 23.45
N LEU A 110 21.44 -9.27 23.23
CA LEU A 110 21.72 -10.62 23.70
C LEU A 110 23.02 -11.16 23.09
N LEU A 111 23.22 -11.00 21.78
CA LEU A 111 24.42 -11.45 21.09
C LEU A 111 25.69 -10.78 21.63
N GLU A 112 25.65 -9.47 21.88
CA GLU A 112 26.77 -8.76 22.50
C GLU A 112 27.05 -9.26 23.93
N GLY A 113 26.01 -9.55 24.71
CA GLY A 113 26.17 -10.18 26.02
C GLY A 113 26.82 -11.57 25.94
N ILE A 114 26.43 -12.39 24.97
CA ILE A 114 27.05 -13.71 24.73
C ILE A 114 28.52 -13.56 24.35
N LYS A 115 28.86 -12.64 23.44
CA LYS A 115 30.26 -12.39 23.05
C LYS A 115 31.11 -11.95 24.24
N TYR A 116 30.60 -11.07 25.08
CA TYR A 116 31.29 -10.63 26.29
C TYR A 116 31.56 -11.82 27.23
N ASN A 117 30.54 -12.62 27.53
CA ASN A 117 30.69 -13.79 28.39
C ASN A 117 31.68 -14.81 27.81
N GLN A 118 31.67 -15.01 26.49
CA GLN A 118 32.64 -15.88 25.81
C GLN A 118 34.07 -15.35 25.96
N ALA A 119 34.28 -14.04 25.87
CA ALA A 119 35.60 -13.43 26.07
C ALA A 119 36.11 -13.63 27.50
N VAL A 120 35.25 -13.41 28.51
CA VAL A 120 35.59 -13.63 29.93
C VAL A 120 35.94 -15.10 30.17
N LEU A 121 35.12 -16.04 29.71
CA LEU A 121 35.38 -17.47 29.88
C LEU A 121 36.68 -17.92 29.21
N ASN A 122 36.99 -17.38 28.03
CA ASN A 122 38.26 -17.66 27.36
C ASN A 122 39.45 -17.13 28.16
N GLN A 123 39.33 -15.94 28.76
CA GLN A 123 40.37 -15.39 29.63
C GLN A 123 40.57 -16.27 30.88
N ASP A 124 39.48 -16.64 31.55
CA ASP A 124 39.52 -17.51 32.74
C ASP A 124 40.16 -18.87 32.43
N LEU A 125 39.87 -19.44 31.27
CA LEU A 125 40.46 -20.70 30.82
C LEU A 125 41.97 -20.58 30.61
N VAL A 126 42.44 -19.50 29.98
CA VAL A 126 43.87 -19.23 29.81
C VAL A 126 44.56 -19.07 31.17
N SER A 127 43.99 -18.26 32.08
CA SER A 127 44.55 -18.09 33.43
C SER A 127 44.58 -19.39 34.23
N LEU A 128 43.57 -20.26 34.08
CA LEU A 128 43.56 -21.58 34.72
C LEU A 128 44.62 -22.51 34.13
N GLN A 129 44.83 -22.48 32.82
CA GLN A 129 45.91 -23.23 32.15
C GLN A 129 47.28 -22.79 32.65
N GLU A 130 47.54 -21.48 32.75
CA GLU A 130 48.79 -20.95 33.29
C GLU A 130 49.03 -21.43 34.72
N LYS A 131 48.03 -21.28 35.60
CA LYS A 131 48.14 -21.74 37.00
C LYS A 131 48.36 -23.24 37.11
N THR A 132 47.76 -24.03 36.23
CA THR A 132 47.95 -25.48 36.19
C THR A 132 49.38 -25.83 35.77
N ASN A 133 49.91 -25.15 34.75
CA ASN A 133 51.29 -25.34 34.30
C ASN A 133 52.29 -24.95 35.39
N ASP A 134 52.06 -23.84 36.10
CA ASP A 134 52.91 -23.41 37.22
C ASP A 134 52.95 -24.46 38.33
N LEU A 135 51.79 -25.00 38.73
CA LEU A 135 51.72 -26.06 39.73
C LEU A 135 52.42 -27.36 39.28
N GLN A 136 52.31 -27.71 38.00
CA GLN A 136 52.99 -28.87 37.44
C GLN A 136 54.51 -28.70 37.46
N CYS A 137 55.01 -27.52 37.09
CA CYS A 137 56.43 -27.16 37.18
C CYS A 137 56.97 -27.24 38.62
N VAL A 138 56.24 -26.69 39.60
CA VAL A 138 56.64 -26.73 41.02
C VAL A 138 56.65 -28.17 41.57
N SER A 139 55.74 -29.03 41.13
CA SER A 139 55.74 -30.43 41.57
C SER A 139 56.94 -31.23 41.04
N TYR A 140 57.43 -30.92 39.84
CA TYR A 140 58.58 -31.61 39.24
C TYR A 140 59.92 -31.18 39.90
N ASP A 141 60.06 -29.90 40.27
CA ASP A 141 61.28 -29.37 40.90
C ASP A 141 61.38 -29.72 42.41
N GLY A 142 60.26 -30.12 43.03
CA GLY A 142 60.20 -30.54 44.44
C GLY A 142 60.57 -32.01 44.70
N THR A 143 60.74 -32.84 43.66
CA THR A 143 61.00 -34.30 43.81
C THR A 143 62.23 -34.79 43.04
N LEU A 144 63.40 -34.18 43.26
CA LEU A 144 64.68 -34.88 43.06
C LEU A 144 65.84 -34.23 43.81
N SER A 145 65.92 -34.33 45.14
CA SER A 145 67.16 -34.05 45.88
C SER A 145 67.20 -34.69 47.28
N THR A 146 66.86 -35.98 47.44
CA THR A 146 67.35 -36.76 48.60
C THR A 146 67.39 -38.27 48.30
N LEU A 147 68.51 -38.73 47.75
CA LEU A 147 69.09 -40.05 48.05
C LEU A 147 70.60 -39.90 47.82
N ASN A 148 71.32 -39.40 48.84
CA ASN A 148 72.32 -40.16 49.61
C ASN A 148 72.93 -41.32 48.79
N GLY A 149 74.22 -41.33 48.45
CA GLY A 149 75.32 -41.08 49.37
C GLY A 149 75.40 -42.23 50.38
N GLY A 150 76.07 -43.33 50.01
CA GLY A 150 76.28 -44.46 50.92
C GLY A 150 76.65 -45.77 50.23
N SER A 151 77.94 -45.90 49.90
CA SER A 151 78.84 -47.07 50.06
C SER A 151 79.92 -47.10 49.00
#